data_AF-A0A246B6F6-F1
#
_entry.id   AF-A0A246B6F6-F1
#
_cell.length_a   1.000
_cell.length_b   1.000
_cell.length_c   1.000
_cell.angle_alpha   90.00
_cell.angle_beta   90.00
_cell.angle_gamma   90.00
#
_symmetry.space_group_name_H-M   'P 1'
#
loop_
_entity.id
_entity.type
_entity.pdbx_description
1 polymer ?
#
loop_
_entity_poly.entity_id
_entity_poly.type
_entity_poly.pdbx_seq_one_letter_code
_entity_poly.pdbx_strand_id
1 'polypeptide(L)'
;MTLTQNNAEMKYYKSVIFTKTKLEGFFRYTDEFQIYPLQHDALKNVKRYKHYPVIIEFKIEEREWVIPKKDFSFAGDLYDKDAHELLATAMTKLDKIINLINLFSTHLFFRYEDTDGFWTIPATSEKSDEQIRLIEHSDFLYKLFFIKNFTYQCLIDGLTANIESNFNQIEYVDHNIYYSQDPNYDYNTLAPIKFPDFIFYGLNGYFALSEIEKKVIDITIEPV
;
A
#
# COMPACT_ATOMS: atom_id res chain seq x y z
N MET A 1 -43.38 11.90 0.22
CA MET A 1 -42.04 12.47 -0.01
C MET A 1 -41.16 12.04 1.13
N THR A 2 -40.49 10.91 0.98
CA THR A 2 -39.53 10.38 1.95
C THR A 2 -38.19 10.44 1.25
N LEU A 3 -37.31 11.31 1.75
CA LEU A 3 -35.94 11.45 1.28
C LEU A 3 -35.22 10.13 1.56
N THR A 4 -34.98 9.32 0.52
CA THR A 4 -34.00 8.25 0.56
C THR A 4 -32.65 8.90 0.84
N GLN A 5 -32.09 8.59 2.01
CA GLN A 5 -30.70 8.88 2.31
C GLN A 5 -29.84 8.24 1.21
N ASN A 6 -29.09 9.06 0.47
CA ASN A 6 -28.01 8.61 -0.37
C ASN A 6 -26.99 7.92 0.53
N ASN A 7 -27.07 6.60 0.67
CA ASN A 7 -25.96 5.82 1.19
C ASN A 7 -24.91 5.80 0.08
N ALA A 8 -23.90 6.69 0.18
CA ALA A 8 -22.75 6.66 -0.71
C ALA A 8 -22.14 5.26 -0.67
N GLU A 9 -21.88 4.68 -1.85
CA GLU A 9 -21.29 3.35 -1.93
C GLU A 9 -19.85 3.40 -1.39
N MET A 10 -19.54 2.54 -0.42
CA MET A 10 -18.22 2.45 0.21
C MET A 10 -17.57 1.13 -0.17
N LYS A 11 -16.31 1.18 -0.60
CA LYS A 11 -15.51 0.00 -0.92
C LYS A 11 -14.24 0.00 -0.10
N TYR A 12 -13.78 -1.17 0.31
CA TYR A 12 -12.53 -1.32 1.05
C TYR A 12 -11.54 -2.12 0.21
N TYR A 13 -10.28 -1.74 0.30
CA TYR A 13 -9.19 -2.36 -0.46
C TYR A 13 -8.08 -2.80 0.47
N LYS A 14 -7.40 -3.87 0.08
CA LYS A 14 -6.22 -4.40 0.74
C LYS A 14 -5.07 -4.49 -0.23
N SER A 15 -3.92 -3.93 0.13
CA SER A 15 -2.70 -3.97 -0.66
C SER A 15 -1.48 -4.31 0.21
N VAL A 16 -0.33 -4.49 -0.43
CA VAL A 16 0.97 -4.68 0.22
C VAL A 16 1.88 -3.52 -0.14
N ILE A 17 2.45 -2.91 0.89
CA ILE A 17 3.51 -1.90 0.80
C ILE A 17 4.75 -2.43 1.52
N PHE A 18 5.84 -1.68 1.46
CA PHE A 18 7.14 -2.09 1.98
C PHE A 18 7.76 -1.00 2.83
N THR A 19 8.57 -1.42 3.79
CA THR A 19 9.38 -0.54 4.65
C THR A 19 10.81 -1.08 4.75
N LYS A 20 11.78 -0.22 5.03
CA LYS A 20 13.16 -0.66 5.34
C LYS A 20 13.30 -1.24 6.74
N THR A 21 12.52 -0.70 7.67
CA THR A 21 12.51 -1.06 9.09
C THR A 21 11.29 -1.94 9.38
N LYS A 22 11.41 -2.89 10.32
CA LYS A 22 10.34 -3.85 10.59
C LYS A 22 9.18 -3.17 11.32
N LEU A 23 7.96 -3.33 10.79
CA LEU A 23 6.73 -3.05 11.54
C LEU A 23 6.37 -4.28 12.38
N GLU A 24 6.14 -4.11 13.69
CA GLU A 24 5.77 -5.21 14.60
C GLU A 24 4.33 -5.11 15.13
N GLY A 25 3.81 -3.89 15.21
CA GLY A 25 2.44 -3.60 15.64
C GLY A 25 1.54 -3.13 14.50
N PHE A 26 0.26 -2.99 14.79
CA PHE A 26 -0.69 -2.36 13.88
C PHE A 26 -0.84 -0.86 14.18
N PHE A 27 -1.21 -0.11 13.15
CA PHE A 27 -1.66 1.27 13.26
C PHE A 27 -2.98 1.40 12.51
N ARG A 28 -4.00 1.93 13.18
CA ARG A 28 -5.31 2.17 12.60
C ARG A 28 -5.68 3.63 12.79
N TYR A 29 -6.02 4.30 11.69
CA TYR A 29 -6.61 5.62 11.72
C TYR A 29 -8.09 5.49 11.36
N THR A 30 -8.93 5.59 12.39
CA THR A 30 -10.39 5.50 12.32
C THR A 30 -10.89 4.33 11.45
N ASP A 31 -11.82 4.59 10.55
CA ASP A 31 -12.33 3.74 9.47
C ASP A 31 -11.70 4.05 8.11
N GLU A 32 -10.75 5.00 8.05
CA GLU A 32 -10.13 5.44 6.80
C GLU A 32 -9.07 4.45 6.31
N PHE A 33 -8.12 4.08 7.18
CA PHE A 33 -7.11 3.09 6.83
C PHE A 33 -6.46 2.44 8.05
N GLN A 34 -5.82 1.30 7.83
CA GLN A 34 -4.93 0.67 8.79
C GLN A 34 -3.75 -0.01 8.10
N ILE A 35 -2.64 -0.11 8.82
CA ILE A 35 -1.45 -0.84 8.41
C ILE A 35 -1.05 -1.86 9.48
N TYR A 36 -0.48 -2.98 9.05
CA TYR A 36 -0.01 -4.02 9.96
C TYR A 36 0.99 -4.97 9.29
N PRO A 37 1.79 -5.72 10.06
CA PRO A 37 2.80 -6.61 9.51
C PRO A 37 2.15 -7.75 8.72
N LEU A 38 2.67 -8.05 7.53
CA LEU A 38 2.22 -9.24 6.81
C LEU A 38 2.75 -10.51 7.49
N GLN A 39 1.85 -11.33 8.02
CA GLN A 39 2.16 -12.67 8.52
C GLN A 39 1.75 -13.73 7.49
N HIS A 40 2.73 -14.49 7.00
CA HIS A 40 2.48 -15.63 6.12
C HIS A 40 3.54 -16.71 6.32
N ASP A 41 3.19 -17.99 6.23
CA ASP A 41 4.15 -19.08 6.48
C ASP A 41 5.33 -19.07 5.51
N ALA A 42 5.08 -18.69 4.25
CA ALA A 42 6.14 -18.51 3.25
C ALA A 42 7.22 -17.51 3.69
N LEU A 43 6.87 -16.52 4.52
CA LEU A 43 7.78 -15.52 5.03
C LEU A 43 8.69 -16.08 6.14
N LYS A 44 8.23 -17.07 6.92
CA LYS A 44 9.04 -17.67 8.02
C LYS A 44 10.36 -18.27 7.53
N ASN A 45 10.43 -18.68 6.27
CA ASN A 45 11.61 -19.31 5.67
C ASN A 45 12.59 -18.33 5.01
N VAL A 46 12.25 -17.04 4.93
CA VAL A 46 13.08 -16.02 4.28
C VAL A 46 14.13 -15.52 5.29
N LYS A 47 15.39 -15.89 5.05
CA LYS A 47 16.50 -15.57 5.98
C LYS A 47 16.90 -14.09 5.99
N ARG A 48 16.60 -13.33 4.93
CA ARG A 48 16.96 -11.91 4.79
C ARG A 48 15.92 -11.18 3.95
N TYR A 49 15.31 -10.15 4.54
CA TYR A 49 14.48 -9.19 3.83
C TYR A 49 15.33 -7.98 3.47
N LYS A 50 15.29 -7.55 2.20
CA LYS A 50 15.77 -6.21 1.84
C LYS A 50 14.81 -5.16 2.42
N HIS A 51 13.52 -5.42 2.30
CA HIS A 51 12.43 -4.59 2.80
C HIS A 51 11.35 -5.49 3.39
N TYR A 52 10.68 -5.01 4.43
CA TYR A 52 9.64 -5.72 5.15
C TYR A 52 8.28 -5.45 4.53
N PRO A 53 7.49 -6.49 4.21
CA PRO A 53 6.14 -6.30 3.69
C PRO A 53 5.17 -5.90 4.80
N VAL A 54 4.33 -4.92 4.49
CA VAL A 54 3.29 -4.37 5.36
C VAL A 54 1.97 -4.45 4.62
N ILE A 55 0.94 -4.97 5.28
CA ILE A 55 -0.42 -4.86 4.77
C ILE A 55 -0.92 -3.44 5.01
N ILE A 56 -1.59 -2.89 4.01
CA ILE A 56 -2.40 -1.69 4.12
C ILE A 56 -3.83 -2.00 3.69
N GLU A 57 -4.78 -1.59 4.50
CA GLU A 57 -6.21 -1.65 4.22
C GLU A 57 -6.78 -0.24 4.28
N PHE A 58 -7.63 0.13 3.32
CA PHE A 58 -8.16 1.48 3.22
C PHE A 58 -9.55 1.54 2.60
N LYS A 59 -10.29 2.59 2.96
CA LYS A 59 -11.62 2.92 2.45
C LYS A 59 -11.52 3.80 1.20
N ILE A 60 -12.40 3.56 0.25
CA ILE A 60 -12.66 4.44 -0.91
C ILE A 60 -14.15 4.78 -0.91
N GLU A 61 -14.45 6.07 -0.95
CA GLU A 61 -15.81 6.57 -1.10
C GLU A 61 -16.12 6.86 -2.57
N GLU A 62 -17.39 6.74 -2.96
CA GLU A 62 -17.87 7.00 -4.33
C GLU A 62 -17.42 8.36 -4.89
N ARG A 63 -17.39 9.41 -4.05
CA ARG A 63 -16.93 10.76 -4.45
C ARG A 63 -15.46 10.83 -4.87
N GLU A 64 -14.67 9.82 -4.51
CA GLU A 64 -13.24 9.73 -4.82
C GLU A 64 -12.98 8.99 -6.14
N TRP A 65 -14.01 8.41 -6.76
CA TRP A 65 -13.86 7.62 -7.98
C TRP A 65 -13.37 8.49 -9.15
N VAL A 66 -12.32 8.01 -9.79
CA VAL A 66 -11.73 8.68 -10.96
C VAL A 66 -12.63 8.45 -12.16
N ILE A 67 -13.35 9.50 -12.57
CA ILE A 67 -14.17 9.48 -13.77
C ILE A 67 -13.28 9.80 -14.98
N PRO A 68 -13.16 8.92 -15.99
CA PRO A 68 -12.36 9.18 -17.17
C PRO A 68 -12.89 10.39 -17.95
N LYS A 69 -11.98 11.29 -18.35
CA LYS A 69 -12.32 12.52 -19.10
C LYS A 69 -12.82 12.26 -20.52
N LYS A 70 -12.67 11.05 -21.04
CA LYS A 70 -13.10 10.64 -22.39
C LYS A 70 -13.88 9.34 -22.29
N ASP A 71 -14.90 9.22 -23.12
CA ASP A 71 -15.64 7.97 -23.24
C ASP A 71 -14.78 6.95 -24.01
N PHE A 72 -14.38 5.89 -23.31
CA PHE A 72 -13.62 4.77 -23.88
C PHE A 72 -14.53 3.63 -24.35
N SER A 73 -15.83 3.89 -24.54
CA SER A 73 -16.82 2.93 -25.04
C SER A 73 -16.41 2.22 -26.34
N PHE A 74 -15.53 2.82 -27.15
CA PHE A 74 -14.99 2.19 -28.37
C PHE A 74 -14.15 0.93 -28.10
N ALA A 75 -13.62 0.76 -26.89
CA ALA A 75 -12.72 -0.33 -26.54
C ALA A 75 -13.43 -1.57 -25.97
N GLY A 76 -14.77 -1.59 -25.98
CA GLY A 76 -15.59 -2.74 -25.59
C GLY A 76 -15.39 -3.21 -24.13
N ASP A 77 -15.70 -4.48 -23.88
CA ASP A 77 -15.64 -5.14 -22.56
C ASP A 77 -14.23 -5.20 -21.93
N LEU A 78 -13.17 -4.86 -22.69
CA LEU A 78 -11.80 -4.74 -22.17
C LEU A 78 -11.63 -3.55 -21.21
N TYR A 79 -12.50 -2.54 -21.36
CA TYR A 79 -12.66 -1.42 -20.43
C TYR A 79 -13.99 -1.57 -19.70
N ASP A 80 -14.17 -2.69 -18.99
CA ASP A 80 -15.24 -2.78 -18.01
C ASP A 80 -15.04 -1.62 -17.02
N LYS A 81 -15.90 -0.60 -17.14
CA LYS A 81 -15.69 0.74 -16.57
C LYS A 81 -15.45 0.64 -15.07
N ASP A 82 -16.18 -0.27 -14.41
CA ASP A 82 -16.12 -0.46 -12.98
C ASP A 82 -14.75 -0.98 -12.52
N ALA A 83 -14.16 -1.96 -13.19
CA ALA A 83 -12.93 -2.60 -12.72
C ALA A 83 -11.69 -1.70 -12.85
N HIS A 84 -11.54 -0.99 -13.97
CA HIS A 84 -10.38 -0.12 -14.21
C HIS A 84 -10.47 1.20 -13.46
N GLU A 85 -11.66 1.80 -13.36
CA GLU A 85 -11.86 3.03 -12.60
C GLU A 85 -11.59 2.79 -11.11
N LEU A 86 -12.04 1.66 -10.58
CA LEU A 86 -11.77 1.27 -9.20
C LEU A 86 -10.29 0.97 -8.95
N LEU A 87 -9.60 0.32 -9.89
CA LEU A 87 -8.16 0.05 -9.75
C LEU A 87 -7.34 1.35 -9.76
N ALA A 88 -7.59 2.25 -10.72
CA ALA A 88 -6.90 3.54 -10.79
C ALA A 88 -7.16 4.38 -9.54
N THR A 89 -8.43 4.44 -9.09
CA THR A 89 -8.81 5.12 -7.85
C THR A 89 -8.11 4.52 -6.64
N ALA A 90 -8.09 3.19 -6.53
CA ALA A 90 -7.43 2.50 -5.43
C ALA A 90 -5.91 2.74 -5.41
N MET A 91 -5.26 2.76 -6.57
CA MET A 91 -3.83 3.07 -6.65
C MET A 91 -3.54 4.51 -6.24
N THR A 92 -4.29 5.48 -6.77
CA THR A 92 -4.14 6.90 -6.38
C THR A 92 -4.38 7.10 -4.88
N LYS A 93 -5.42 6.47 -4.31
CA LYS A 93 -5.71 6.57 -2.87
C LYS A 93 -4.61 5.90 -2.04
N LEU A 94 -4.11 4.74 -2.48
CA LEU A 94 -3.00 4.05 -1.84
C LEU A 94 -1.75 4.93 -1.77
N ASP A 95 -1.34 5.50 -2.91
CA ASP A 95 -0.15 6.35 -2.99
C ASP A 95 -0.29 7.59 -2.09
N LYS A 96 -1.49 8.20 -2.03
CA LYS A 96 -1.78 9.28 -1.08
C LYS A 96 -1.62 8.87 0.38
N ILE A 97 -2.15 7.72 0.77
CA ILE A 97 -2.03 7.24 2.16
C ILE A 97 -0.57 6.96 2.50
N ILE A 98 0.19 6.36 1.58
CA ILE A 98 1.64 6.15 1.75
C ILE A 98 2.35 7.49 1.99
N ASN A 99 2.07 8.51 1.16
CA ASN A 99 2.69 9.82 1.28
C ASN A 99 2.32 10.52 2.59
N LEU A 100 1.07 10.38 3.05
CA LEU A 100 0.64 10.92 4.35
C LEU A 100 1.34 10.23 5.53
N ILE A 101 1.48 8.90 5.49
CA ILE A 101 2.22 8.18 6.54
C ILE A 101 3.68 8.67 6.54
N ASN A 102 4.30 8.78 5.36
CA ASN A 102 5.68 9.27 5.22
C ASN A 102 5.86 10.71 5.70
N LEU A 103 4.87 11.58 5.52
CA LEU A 103 4.92 12.96 6.01
C LEU A 103 5.09 13.04 7.53
N PHE A 104 4.45 12.13 8.27
CA PHE A 104 4.43 12.12 9.74
C PHE A 104 5.37 11.08 10.36
N SER A 105 6.15 10.35 9.56
CA SER A 105 7.02 9.26 10.01
C SER A 105 8.46 9.53 9.60
N THR A 106 9.43 9.15 10.43
CA THR A 106 10.84 9.12 9.99
C THR A 106 11.16 7.90 9.15
N HIS A 107 10.27 6.90 9.13
CA HIS A 107 10.39 5.69 8.32
C HIS A 107 9.72 5.83 6.96
N LEU A 108 10.39 5.32 5.93
CA LEU A 108 9.89 5.29 4.56
C LEU A 108 9.02 4.05 4.31
N PHE A 109 7.76 4.32 4.02
CA PHE A 109 6.80 3.39 3.43
C PHE A 109 6.75 3.64 1.93
N PHE A 110 6.75 2.57 1.13
CA PHE A 110 6.73 2.70 -0.32
C PHE A 110 6.13 1.46 -0.97
N ARG A 111 5.76 1.61 -2.23
CA ARG A 111 5.46 0.50 -3.14
C ARG A 111 6.57 0.44 -4.19
N TYR A 112 6.83 -0.75 -4.72
CA TYR A 112 7.68 -0.84 -5.90
C TYR A 112 6.90 -0.31 -7.11
N GLU A 113 7.39 0.77 -7.69
CA GLU A 113 6.92 1.25 -8.97
C GLU A 113 7.64 0.45 -10.06
N ASP A 114 6.88 -0.30 -10.85
CA ASP A 114 7.41 -0.99 -12.02
C ASP A 114 7.69 0.06 -13.11
N THR A 115 8.88 0.66 -13.11
CA THR A 115 9.25 1.64 -14.14
C THR A 115 9.75 1.00 -15.43
N ASP A 116 9.99 -0.31 -15.47
CA ASP A 116 10.51 -0.98 -16.66
C ASP A 116 9.78 -2.30 -16.92
N GLY A 117 8.97 -2.31 -17.98
CA GLY A 117 8.48 -3.55 -18.57
C GLY A 117 9.65 -4.30 -19.19
N PHE A 118 10.24 -5.26 -18.47
CA PHE A 118 11.31 -6.10 -19.01
C PHE A 118 10.74 -7.35 -19.69
N TRP A 119 11.01 -7.48 -20.99
CA TRP A 119 10.95 -8.78 -21.67
C TRP A 119 12.28 -9.50 -21.45
N THR A 120 12.26 -10.65 -20.77
CA THR A 120 13.47 -11.43 -20.48
C THR A 120 13.33 -12.87 -20.94
N ILE A 121 14.35 -13.39 -21.62
CA ILE A 121 14.55 -14.82 -21.89
C ILE A 121 15.75 -15.26 -21.03
N PRO A 122 15.68 -16.39 -20.30
CA PRO A 122 16.76 -16.78 -19.40
C PRO A 122 18.02 -17.16 -20.19
N ALA A 123 19.13 -16.50 -19.91
CA ALA A 123 20.46 -17.00 -20.22
C ALA A 123 21.02 -17.65 -18.95
N THR A 124 21.00 -18.98 -18.87
CA THR A 124 21.69 -19.72 -17.80
C THR A 124 22.97 -20.33 -18.37
N SER A 125 24.10 -20.18 -17.69
CA SER A 125 25.37 -20.83 -18.06
C SER A 125 25.40 -22.35 -17.78
N GLU A 126 24.31 -22.92 -17.25
CA GLU A 126 24.21 -24.32 -16.85
C GLU A 126 23.46 -25.20 -17.87
N LYS A 127 22.86 -24.62 -18.91
CA LYS A 127 22.09 -25.35 -19.93
C LYS A 127 22.62 -25.08 -21.33
N SER A 128 22.62 -26.11 -22.20
CA SER A 128 23.04 -25.94 -23.60
C SER A 128 21.96 -25.25 -24.45
N ASP A 129 22.35 -24.68 -25.58
CA ASP A 129 21.46 -23.96 -26.51
C ASP A 129 20.27 -24.78 -27.00
N GLU A 130 20.38 -26.11 -27.02
CA GLU A 130 19.30 -27.03 -27.40
C GLU A 130 18.29 -27.23 -26.26
N GLN A 131 18.75 -27.27 -25.01
CA GLN A 131 17.89 -27.39 -23.83
C GLN A 131 17.08 -26.13 -23.57
N ILE A 132 17.64 -24.95 -23.91
CA ILE A 132 16.96 -23.66 -23.80
C ILE A 132 15.75 -23.58 -24.75
N ARG A 133 15.84 -24.19 -25.95
CA ARG A 133 14.77 -24.18 -26.97
C ARG A 133 13.57 -25.09 -26.66
N LEU A 134 13.71 -26.00 -25.70
CA LEU A 134 12.69 -27.00 -25.32
C LEU A 134 11.90 -26.60 -24.06
N ILE A 135 12.19 -25.45 -23.46
CA ILE A 135 11.48 -24.93 -22.29
C ILE A 135 10.19 -24.25 -22.77
N GLU A 136 9.06 -24.97 -22.74
CA GLU A 136 7.74 -24.46 -23.15
C GLU A 136 7.08 -23.55 -22.09
N HIS A 137 7.53 -23.63 -20.83
CA HIS A 137 7.03 -22.82 -19.74
C HIS A 137 8.18 -22.25 -18.92
N SER A 138 8.17 -20.93 -18.78
CA SER A 138 9.19 -20.13 -18.12
C SER A 138 9.09 -20.25 -16.60
N ASP A 139 9.92 -21.09 -15.98
CA ASP A 139 10.16 -21.02 -14.54
C ASP A 139 11.05 -19.80 -14.26
N PHE A 140 10.42 -18.68 -13.88
CA PHE A 140 11.10 -17.43 -13.59
C PHE A 140 11.58 -17.35 -12.13
N LEU A 141 12.72 -16.70 -11.91
CA LEU A 141 13.11 -16.17 -10.60
C LEU A 141 13.25 -14.64 -10.70
N TYR A 142 12.10 -13.99 -10.82
CA TYR A 142 11.99 -12.55 -10.67
C TYR A 142 12.21 -12.14 -9.19
N LYS A 143 12.65 -10.90 -8.96
CA LYS A 143 12.48 -10.22 -7.65
C LYS A 143 11.04 -9.70 -7.51
N LEU A 144 10.06 -10.51 -7.85
CA LEU A 144 8.67 -10.21 -7.59
C LEU A 144 8.36 -10.64 -6.17
N PHE A 145 7.68 -9.77 -5.42
CA PHE A 145 7.06 -10.21 -4.19
C PHE A 145 5.83 -11.03 -4.57
N PHE A 146 5.99 -12.36 -4.65
CA PHE A 146 4.91 -13.29 -4.93
C PHE A 146 4.78 -14.30 -3.79
N ILE A 147 3.60 -14.32 -3.17
CA ILE A 147 3.22 -15.30 -2.19
C ILE A 147 2.13 -16.18 -2.82
N LYS A 148 2.39 -17.48 -2.88
CA LYS A 148 1.43 -18.47 -3.36
C LYS A 148 0.11 -18.34 -2.56
N ASN A 149 -1.01 -18.26 -3.26
CA ASN A 149 -2.37 -18.10 -2.71
C ASN A 149 -2.61 -16.76 -2.00
N PHE A 150 -1.79 -15.74 -2.24
CA PHE A 150 -2.02 -14.39 -1.76
C PHE A 150 -2.22 -13.45 -2.95
N THR A 151 -3.46 -13.03 -3.17
CA THR A 151 -3.78 -12.08 -4.23
C THR A 151 -3.48 -10.67 -3.73
N TYR A 152 -2.54 -10.00 -4.39
CA TYR A 152 -2.25 -8.59 -4.14
C TYR A 152 -3.40 -7.74 -4.68
N GLN A 153 -3.82 -6.72 -3.93
CA GLN A 153 -4.88 -5.78 -4.33
C GLN A 153 -6.26 -6.43 -4.43
N CYS A 154 -6.88 -6.68 -3.28
CA CYS A 154 -8.23 -7.25 -3.20
C CYS A 154 -9.23 -6.24 -2.68
N LEU A 155 -10.44 -6.30 -3.22
CA LEU A 155 -11.64 -5.78 -2.57
C LEU A 155 -11.87 -6.61 -1.28
N ILE A 156 -12.11 -5.93 -0.17
CA ILE A 156 -12.46 -6.54 1.11
C ILE A 156 -13.80 -5.99 1.60
N ASP A 157 -14.52 -6.74 2.44
CA ASP A 157 -15.83 -6.32 2.95
C ASP A 157 -15.74 -5.15 3.93
N GLY A 158 -14.58 -4.97 4.56
CA GLY A 158 -14.31 -3.95 5.57
C GLY A 158 -12.89 -4.07 6.10
N LEU A 159 -12.45 -3.05 6.84
CA LEU A 159 -11.19 -3.15 7.59
C LEU A 159 -11.24 -4.33 8.57
N THR A 160 -10.14 -5.05 8.69
CA THR A 160 -9.99 -6.17 9.65
C THR A 160 -10.31 -5.69 11.07
N ALA A 161 -11.46 -6.13 11.61
CA ALA A 161 -12.00 -5.60 12.86
C ALA A 161 -11.23 -6.05 14.12
N ASN A 162 -10.74 -7.30 14.16
CA ASN A 162 -10.11 -7.90 15.33
C ASN A 162 -8.58 -7.95 15.24
N ILE A 163 -7.96 -6.89 14.73
CA ILE A 163 -6.52 -6.87 14.48
C ILE A 163 -5.68 -6.98 15.75
N GLU A 164 -6.21 -6.46 16.86
CA GLU A 164 -5.64 -6.51 18.21
C GLU A 164 -5.41 -7.93 18.73
N SER A 165 -6.16 -8.91 18.20
CA SER A 165 -5.96 -10.33 18.58
C SER A 165 -4.67 -10.93 18.04
N ASN A 166 -4.12 -10.34 16.97
CA ASN A 166 -2.94 -10.86 16.26
C ASN A 166 -1.71 -9.94 16.39
N PHE A 167 -1.92 -8.65 16.66
CA PHE A 167 -0.85 -7.65 16.70
C PHE A 167 -1.07 -6.68 17.86
N ASN A 168 0.03 -6.25 18.48
CA ASN A 168 0.00 -5.17 19.46
C ASN A 168 -0.16 -3.82 18.75
N GLN A 169 -0.70 -2.82 19.44
CA GLN A 169 -0.69 -1.44 18.96
C GLN A 169 0.77 -0.98 18.77
N ILE A 170 1.04 -0.22 17.71
CA ILE A 170 2.36 0.41 17.52
C ILE A 170 2.70 1.34 18.69
N GLU A 171 3.98 1.40 19.06
CA GLU A 171 4.45 2.32 20.10
C GLU A 171 4.37 3.77 19.61
N TYR A 172 3.78 4.63 20.45
CA TYR A 172 3.74 6.07 20.23
C TYR A 172 4.79 6.76 21.09
N VAL A 173 5.54 7.66 20.47
CA VAL A 173 6.59 8.45 21.11
C VAL A 173 6.17 9.93 21.08
N ASP A 174 6.47 10.67 22.14
CA ASP A 174 6.26 12.12 22.18
C ASP A 174 6.93 12.79 20.96
N HIS A 175 6.19 13.69 20.31
CA HIS A 175 6.64 14.40 19.11
C HIS A 175 8.06 14.98 19.23
N ASN A 176 8.38 15.65 20.33
CA ASN A 176 9.70 16.28 20.48
C ASN A 176 10.78 15.21 20.57
N ILE A 177 10.53 14.13 21.32
CA ILE A 177 11.48 13.02 21.46
C ILE A 177 11.70 12.32 20.11
N TYR A 178 10.61 12.05 19.39
CA TYR A 178 10.62 11.31 18.13
C TYR A 178 11.54 11.94 17.07
N TYR A 179 11.49 13.27 16.93
CA TYR A 179 12.30 13.97 15.91
C TYR A 179 13.65 14.48 16.42
N SER A 180 13.83 14.70 17.72
CA SER A 180 15.04 15.36 18.24
C SER A 180 16.06 14.43 18.89
N GLN A 181 15.63 13.33 19.53
CA GLN A 181 16.52 12.51 20.35
C GLN A 181 17.07 11.29 19.61
N ASP A 182 16.21 10.59 18.85
CA ASP A 182 16.61 9.45 18.03
C ASP A 182 15.74 9.34 16.77
N PRO A 183 15.82 10.34 15.85
CA PRO A 183 15.09 10.26 14.59
C PRO A 183 15.67 9.13 13.73
N ASN A 184 14.96 8.01 13.65
CA ASN A 184 15.38 6.86 12.87
C ASN A 184 14.92 7.00 11.41
N TYR A 185 15.76 7.63 10.58
CA TYR A 185 15.58 7.75 9.13
C TYR A 185 15.90 6.45 8.38
N ASP A 186 15.38 5.32 8.86
CA ASP A 186 15.68 3.96 8.39
C ASP A 186 17.17 3.57 8.41
N TYR A 187 17.97 4.22 9.26
CA TYR A 187 19.36 3.83 9.48
C TYR A 187 19.44 2.60 10.39
N ASN A 188 18.65 2.60 11.47
CA ASN A 188 18.61 1.49 12.42
C ASN A 188 17.45 0.55 12.08
N THR A 189 17.72 -0.46 11.27
CA THR A 189 16.73 -1.45 10.83
C THR A 189 16.42 -2.52 11.89
N LEU A 190 17.15 -2.54 13.00
CA LEU A 190 16.94 -3.49 14.10
C LEU A 190 15.86 -3.03 15.08
N ALA A 191 15.71 -1.72 15.26
CA ALA A 191 14.64 -1.16 16.07
C ALA A 191 13.31 -1.24 15.30
N PRO A 192 12.20 -1.67 15.92
CA PRO A 192 10.90 -1.67 15.26
C PRO A 192 10.41 -0.24 14.99
N ILE A 193 9.56 -0.09 13.97
CA ILE A 193 8.93 1.19 13.63
C ILE A 193 8.08 1.68 14.81
N LYS A 194 8.22 2.97 15.12
CA LYS A 194 7.39 3.73 16.07
C LYS A 194 6.78 4.93 15.36
N PHE A 195 5.69 5.46 15.89
CA PHE A 195 5.10 6.71 15.38
C PHE A 195 5.11 7.83 16.41
N PRO A 196 5.15 9.11 15.98
CA PRO A 196 4.93 10.20 16.89
C PRO A 196 3.46 10.21 17.31
N ASP A 197 3.18 10.50 18.57
CA ASP A 197 1.82 10.70 19.09
C ASP A 197 1.03 11.76 18.30
N PHE A 198 1.73 12.77 17.78
CA PHE A 198 1.18 13.84 16.97
C PHE A 198 0.63 13.39 15.60
N ILE A 199 0.92 12.17 15.13
CA ILE A 199 0.42 11.66 13.84
C ILE A 199 -1.10 11.79 13.73
N PHE A 200 -1.84 11.57 14.82
CA PHE A 200 -3.30 11.69 14.83
C PHE A 200 -3.76 13.13 14.62
N TYR A 201 -3.07 14.13 15.18
CA TYR A 201 -3.41 15.53 14.95
C TYR A 201 -3.20 15.92 13.49
N GLY A 202 -2.10 15.45 12.88
CA GLY A 202 -1.82 15.66 11.47
C GLY A 202 -2.88 15.04 10.55
N LEU A 203 -3.24 13.78 10.81
CA LEU A 203 -4.27 13.08 10.05
C LEU A 203 -5.66 13.70 10.27
N ASN A 204 -6.03 14.01 11.51
CA ASN A 204 -7.29 14.72 11.81
C ASN A 204 -7.38 16.05 11.04
N GLY A 205 -6.27 16.79 10.99
CA GLY A 205 -6.15 17.99 10.18
C GLY A 205 -6.41 17.72 8.71
N TYR A 206 -5.67 16.79 8.10
CA TYR A 206 -5.80 16.44 6.68
C TYR A 206 -7.22 15.98 6.30
N PHE A 207 -7.82 15.07 7.07
CA PHE A 207 -9.13 14.52 6.76
C PHE A 207 -10.28 15.52 7.00
N ALA A 208 -10.06 16.57 7.80
CA ALA A 208 -11.02 17.66 7.99
C ALA A 208 -10.99 18.72 6.86
N LEU A 209 -9.97 18.72 6.00
CA LEU A 209 -9.83 19.69 4.91
C LEU A 209 -10.87 19.50 3.79
N SER A 210 -11.11 20.57 3.05
CA SER A 210 -11.87 20.51 1.79
C SER A 210 -11.07 19.77 0.69
N GLU A 211 -11.78 19.29 -0.32
CA GLU A 211 -11.15 18.57 -1.45
C GLU A 211 -10.15 19.42 -2.24
N ILE A 212 -10.29 20.75 -2.23
CA ILE A 212 -9.34 21.66 -2.88
C ILE A 212 -8.04 21.74 -2.06
N GLU A 213 -8.15 21.87 -0.74
CA GLU A 213 -7.01 21.94 0.17
C GLU A 213 -6.25 20.62 0.21
N LYS A 214 -6.96 19.48 0.23
CA LYS A 214 -6.35 18.15 0.12
C LYS A 214 -5.50 18.02 -1.14
N LYS A 215 -6.01 18.45 -2.30
CA LYS A 215 -5.24 18.43 -3.56
C LYS A 215 -3.94 19.23 -3.49
N VAL A 216 -3.94 20.37 -2.80
CA VAL A 216 -2.71 21.18 -2.62
C VAL A 216 -1.68 20.43 -1.79
N ILE A 217 -2.13 19.81 -0.69
CA ILE A 217 -1.26 18.98 0.15
C ILE A 217 -0.74 17.79 -0.66
N ASP A 218 -1.63 17.06 -1.33
CA ASP A 218 -1.29 15.87 -2.12
C ASP A 218 -0.18 16.16 -3.13
N ILE A 219 -0.24 17.29 -3.84
CA ILE A 219 0.80 17.72 -4.80
C ILE A 219 2.12 18.05 -4.08
N THR A 220 2.06 18.56 -2.86
CA THR A 220 3.25 18.98 -2.10
C THR A 220 4.00 17.79 -1.48
N ILE A 221 3.27 16.72 -1.15
CA ILE A 221 3.81 15.52 -0.49
C ILE A 221 4.16 14.41 -1.48
N GLU A 222 3.86 14.58 -2.76
CA GLU A 222 4.20 13.61 -3.80
C GLU A 222 5.73 13.55 -3.97
N PRO A 223 6.37 12.37 -3.83
CA PRO A 223 7.80 12.24 -4.00
C PRO A 223 8.19 12.53 -5.45
N VAL A 224 9.23 13.35 -5.64
CA VAL A 224 9.83 13.70 -6.94
C VAL A 224 10.68 12.56 -7.47
#